data_AF-A0A9E4C4T7-F1
#
_entry.id   AF-A0A9E4C4T7-F1
#
_cell.length_a   1.000
_cell.length_b   1.000
_cell.length_c   1.000
_cell.angle_alpha   90.00
_cell.angle_beta   90.00
_cell.angle_gamma   90.00
#
_symmetry.space_group_name_H-M   'P 1'
#
loop_
_entity.id
_entity.type
_entity.pdbx_description
1 polymer ?
#
loop_
_entity_poly.entity_id
_entity_poly.type
_entity_poly.pdbx_seq_one_letter_code
_entity_poly.pdbx_strand_id
1 'polypeptide(L)' 'MSIRLDADLAEHFRNSGPGWQMRLNDALRRAVFGDAK' A
#
# COMPACT_ATOMS: atom_id res chain seq x y z
N MET A 1 -13.41 5.30 0.19
CA MET A 1 -13.73 3.87 -0.07
C MET A 1 -12.69 3.04 0.65
N SER A 2 -13.09 2.14 1.54
CA SER A 2 -12.16 1.30 2.31
C SER A 2 -12.03 -0.06 1.64
N ILE A 3 -10.82 -0.43 1.24
CA ILE A 3 -10.51 -1.78 0.74
C ILE A 3 -10.02 -2.64 1.90
N ARG A 4 -10.44 -3.91 1.95
CA ARG A 4 -9.89 -4.87 2.91
C ARG A 4 -8.52 -5.30 2.40
N LEU A 5 -7.50 -5.03 3.20
CA LEU A 5 -6.14 -5.49 2.99
C LEU A 5 -5.89 -6.69 3.91
N ASP A 6 -4.99 -7.57 3.48
CA ASP A 6 -4.44 -8.60 4.36
C ASP A 6 -3.80 -7.96 5.61
N ALA A 7 -3.96 -8.61 6.77
CA ALA A 7 -3.56 -8.07 8.05
C ALA A 7 -2.03 -7.96 8.18
N ASP A 8 -1.30 -8.95 7.68
CA ASP A 8 0.16 -9.01 7.74
C ASP A 8 0.76 -7.91 6.88
N LEU A 9 0.20 -7.71 5.68
CA LEU A 9 0.59 -6.61 4.80
C LEU A 9 0.31 -5.25 5.47
N ALA A 10 -0.86 -5.07 6.08
CA ALA A 10 -1.20 -3.83 6.77
C ALA A 10 -0.26 -3.54 7.94
N GLU A 11 0.14 -4.55 8.71
CA GLU A 11 1.14 -4.41 9.77
C GLU A 11 2.53 -4.10 9.23
N HIS A 12 2.97 -4.79 8.18
CA HIS A 12 4.26 -4.54 7.54
C HIS A 12 4.40 -3.07 7.13
N PHE A 13 3.38 -2.52 6.46
CA PHE A 13 3.39 -1.11 6.10
C PHE A 13 3.28 -0.22 7.34
N ARG A 14 2.37 -0.47 8.29
CA ARG A 14 2.24 0.34 9.53
C ARG A 14 3.54 0.45 10.31
N ASN A 15 4.31 -0.64 10.38
CA ASN A 15 5.61 -0.69 11.07
C ASN A 15 6.70 0.11 10.34
N SER A 16 6.51 0.47 9.08
CA SER A 16 7.43 1.36 8.34
C SER A 16 7.34 2.84 8.76
N GLY A 17 6.45 3.18 9.70
CA GLY A 17 6.37 4.50 10.33
C GLY A 17 5.45 5.49 9.60
N PRO A 18 5.54 6.79 9.95
CA PRO A 18 4.67 7.83 9.39
C PRO A 18 4.69 7.82 7.86
N GLY A 19 3.51 7.98 7.24
CA GLY A 19 3.36 7.94 5.79
C GLY A 19 3.24 6.53 5.19
N TRP A 20 3.16 5.48 6.01
CA TRP A 20 2.99 4.10 5.54
C TRP A 20 1.82 3.91 4.57
N GLN A 21 0.70 4.58 4.80
CA GLN A 21 -0.48 4.45 3.96
C GLN A 21 -0.25 5.02 2.55
N MET A 22 0.55 6.08 2.44
CA MET A 22 0.95 6.64 1.14
C MET A 22 1.83 5.65 0.38
N ARG A 23 2.79 5.00 1.05
CA ARG A 23 3.66 3.96 0.44
C ARG A 23 2.85 2.73 0.00
N LEU A 24 1.92 2.28 0.84
CA LEU A 24 0.99 1.21 0.49
C LEU A 24 0.18 1.58 -0.76
N ASN A 25 -0.38 2.79 -0.80
CA ASN A 25 -1.16 3.25 -1.94
C ASN A 25 -0.31 3.38 -3.21
N ASP A 26 0.95 3.81 -3.10
CA ASP A 26 1.88 3.87 -4.23
C ASP A 26 2.17 2.47 -4.78
N ALA A 27 2.51 1.51 -3.91
CA ALA A 27 2.74 0.13 -4.28
C ALA A 27 1.51 -0.52 -4.95
N LEU A 28 0.32 -0.29 -4.38
CA LEU A 28 -0.93 -0.76 -4.97
C LEU A 28 -1.20 -0.13 -6.33
N ARG A 29 -0.93 1.17 -6.49
CA ARG A 29 -1.09 1.84 -7.79
C ARG A 29 -0.17 1.25 -8.86
N ARG A 30 1.11 1.02 -8.53
CA ARG A 30 2.06 0.39 -9.46
C ARG A 30 1.65 -1.03 -9.83
N ALA A 31 1.18 -1.81 -8.86
CA ALA A 31 0.77 -3.20 -9.10
C ALA A 31 -0.52 -3.32 -9.92
N VAL A 32 -1.50 -2.44 -9.68
CA VAL A 32 -2.83 -2.52 -10.33
C VAL A 32 -2.84 -1.82 -11.68
N PHE A 33 -2.25 -0.62 -11.77
CA PHE A 33 -2.32 0.19 -12.99
C PHE A 33 -1.10 0.02 -13.89
N GLY A 34 0.00 -0.57 -13.37
CA GLY A 34 1.28 -0.60 -14.06
C GLY A 34 1.87 0.81 -14.13
N ASP A 35 3.15 0.97 -13.78
CA ASP A 35 3.88 2.15 -14.26
C ASP A 35 3.90 2.06 -15.80
N ALA A 36 3.05 2.85 -16.45
CA ALA A 36 3.18 3.12 -17.88
C ALA A 36 4.50 3.87 -18.05
N LYS A 37 5.55 3.08 -18.29
CA LYS A 37 6.83 3.61 -18.75
C LYS A 37 6.67 4.29 -20.10
#